data_AF-A0A2N5KWY0-F1
#
_entry.id   AF-A0A2N5KWY0-F1
#
_cell.length_a   1.000
_cell.length_b   1.000
_cell.length_c   1.000
_cell.angle_alpha   90.00
_cell.angle_beta   90.00
_cell.angle_gamma   90.00
#
_symmetry.space_group_name_H-M   'P 1'
#
loop_
_entity.id
_entity.type
_entity.pdbx_description
1 polymer ?
#
loop_
_entity_poly.entity_id
_entity_poly.type
_entity_poly.pdbx_seq_one_letter_code
_entity_poly.pdbx_strand_id
1 'polypeptide(L)'
;MLDHMIFSKLKWFNIPDNADSVFMNGKTWSSHPKTVTIADGTKIYGLTDKYSNSGGSYTIMTDGTWTLTCVGESNGYYAVTGKCNQRMPFTDDDKSANVYLGVVKDVISENWGGKNLLIRLCQAFKALTGKAVSVC
;
A
#
# COMPACT_ATOMS: atom_id res chain seq x y z
N MET A 1 -5.60 47.35 -1.96
CA MET A 1 -4.42 46.48 -2.12
C MET A 1 -4.62 45.21 -1.28
N LEU A 2 -5.53 44.35 -1.75
CA LEU A 2 -5.86 43.05 -1.15
C LEU A 2 -6.10 42.04 -2.28
N ASP A 3 -5.34 42.17 -3.38
CA ASP A 3 -5.50 41.36 -4.60
C ASP A 3 -4.75 40.02 -4.56
N HIS A 4 -4.23 39.62 -3.40
CA HIS A 4 -3.41 38.42 -3.24
C HIS A 4 -4.13 37.26 -2.51
N MET A 5 -5.43 37.39 -2.16
CA MET A 5 -6.20 36.31 -1.52
C MET A 5 -7.42 35.83 -2.31
N ILE A 6 -7.48 36.06 -3.62
CA ILE A 6 -8.30 35.18 -4.45
C ILE A 6 -7.50 33.91 -4.63
N PHE A 7 -7.71 32.96 -3.71
CA PHE A 7 -7.41 31.57 -3.97
C PHE A 7 -8.05 31.23 -5.32
N SER A 8 -7.24 31.18 -6.37
CA SER A 8 -7.66 30.65 -7.65
C SER A 8 -8.30 29.30 -7.34
N LYS A 9 -9.61 29.18 -7.57
CA LYS A 9 -10.36 27.94 -7.34
C LYS A 9 -9.87 26.80 -8.24
N LEU A 10 -9.00 27.10 -9.21
CA LEU A 10 -8.13 26.15 -9.88
C LEU A 10 -6.97 25.75 -8.95
N LYS A 11 -7.29 25.26 -7.76
CA LYS A 11 -6.31 24.55 -6.95
C LYS A 11 -6.00 23.27 -7.70
N TRP A 12 -4.83 23.23 -8.34
CA TRP A 12 -3.97 22.06 -8.47
C TRP A 12 -4.75 20.76 -8.71
N PHE A 13 -4.96 20.43 -9.99
CA PHE A 13 -5.56 19.18 -10.51
C PHE A 13 -7.03 18.96 -10.11
N ASN A 14 -7.93 19.04 -11.08
CA ASN A 14 -9.34 18.66 -10.88
C ASN A 14 -9.45 17.14 -10.93
N ILE A 15 -9.18 16.49 -9.80
CA ILE A 15 -9.34 15.04 -9.62
C ILE A 15 -10.76 14.80 -9.12
N PRO A 16 -11.62 14.11 -9.89
CA PRO A 16 -12.94 13.70 -9.39
C PRO A 16 -12.80 12.92 -8.08
N ASP A 17 -13.71 13.13 -7.13
CA ASP A 17 -13.68 12.46 -5.82
C ASP A 17 -13.71 10.92 -5.93
N ASN A 18 -14.15 10.39 -7.07
CA ASN A 18 -14.25 8.97 -7.41
C ASN A 18 -13.26 8.51 -8.49
N ALA A 19 -12.21 9.28 -8.77
CA ALA A 19 -11.23 8.89 -9.79
C ALA A 19 -10.24 7.86 -9.25
N ASP A 20 -10.32 6.63 -9.75
CA ASP A 20 -9.35 5.56 -9.48
C ASP A 20 -8.01 5.80 -10.20
N SER A 21 -8.02 6.65 -11.24
CA SER A 21 -6.82 7.09 -11.95
C SER A 21 -6.98 8.49 -12.56
N VAL A 22 -5.85 9.15 -12.81
CA VAL A 22 -5.78 10.47 -13.43
C VAL A 22 -4.70 10.50 -14.51
N PHE A 23 -4.99 11.10 -15.66
CA PHE A 23 -4.00 11.30 -16.72
C PHE A 23 -3.40 12.71 -16.62
N MET A 24 -2.10 12.79 -16.34
CA MET A 24 -1.37 14.06 -16.17
C MET A 24 0.05 13.93 -16.72
N ASN A 25 0.53 14.97 -17.40
CA ASN A 25 1.88 15.02 -17.99
C ASN A 25 2.20 13.83 -18.91
N GLY A 26 1.22 13.38 -19.71
CA GLY A 26 1.39 12.24 -20.61
C GLY A 26 1.45 10.87 -19.92
N LYS A 27 1.11 10.79 -18.62
CA LYS A 27 1.15 9.57 -17.81
C LYS A 27 -0.17 9.35 -17.08
N THR A 28 -0.57 8.09 -16.97
CA THR A 28 -1.66 7.67 -16.07
C THR A 28 -1.08 7.43 -14.69
N TRP A 29 -1.67 8.07 -13.69
CA TRP A 29 -1.37 7.86 -12.28
C TRP A 29 -2.58 7.18 -11.66
N SER A 30 -2.38 6.05 -11.01
CA SER A 30 -3.40 5.35 -10.22
C SER A 30 -2.98 5.28 -8.76
N SER A 31 -3.97 5.15 -7.89
CA SER A 31 -3.72 4.83 -6.48
C SER A 31 -3.49 3.32 -6.35
N HIS A 32 -2.72 2.93 -5.33
CA HIS A 32 -2.55 1.52 -4.97
C HIS A 32 -2.57 1.41 -3.44
N PRO A 33 -2.89 0.23 -2.88
CA PRO A 33 -2.88 0.06 -1.43
C PRO A 33 -1.48 0.31 -0.86
N LYS A 34 -1.41 0.62 0.44
CA LYS A 34 -0.15 0.79 1.16
C LYS A 34 0.49 -0.56 1.45
N THR A 35 -0.32 -1.51 1.91
CA THR A 35 0.11 -2.89 2.16
C THR A 35 -0.93 -3.86 1.66
N VAL A 36 -0.48 -5.06 1.28
CA VAL A 36 -1.35 -6.17 0.89
C VAL A 36 -1.01 -7.38 1.75
N THR A 37 -2.01 -8.18 2.07
CA THR A 37 -1.84 -9.43 2.81
C THR A 37 -2.04 -10.60 1.86
N ILE A 38 -1.11 -11.55 1.92
CA ILE A 38 -1.10 -12.76 1.09
C ILE A 38 -1.22 -13.98 1.99
N ALA A 39 -1.89 -15.02 1.48
CA ALA A 39 -2.12 -16.26 2.22
C ALA A 39 -0.86 -17.14 2.26
N ASP A 40 -0.91 -18.18 3.10
CA ASP A 40 0.04 -19.29 3.03
C ASP A 40 0.05 -19.95 1.64
N GLY A 41 1.22 -20.37 1.18
CA GLY A 41 1.40 -20.98 -0.14
C GLY A 41 1.26 -20.03 -1.34
N THR A 42 1.15 -18.73 -1.12
CA THR A 42 1.07 -17.75 -2.21
C THR A 42 2.38 -17.69 -2.97
N LYS A 43 2.29 -17.63 -4.31
CA LYS A 43 3.45 -17.46 -5.19
C LYS A 43 3.80 -15.98 -5.33
N ILE A 44 5.02 -15.62 -5.00
CA ILE A 44 5.60 -14.32 -5.32
C ILE A 44 6.63 -14.50 -6.43
N TYR A 45 6.43 -13.81 -7.54
CA TYR A 45 7.34 -13.82 -8.68
C TYR A 45 8.35 -12.68 -8.54
N GLY A 46 9.59 -13.02 -8.21
CA GLY A 46 10.66 -12.05 -8.02
C GLY A 46 11.25 -11.54 -9.34
N LEU A 47 11.48 -10.23 -9.42
CA LEU A 47 12.18 -9.60 -10.53
C LEU A 47 13.68 -9.56 -10.24
N THR A 48 14.38 -10.66 -10.57
CA THR A 48 15.84 -10.86 -10.44
C THR A 48 16.41 -10.81 -9.02
N ASP A 49 17.34 -11.71 -8.73
CA ASP A 49 18.25 -11.60 -7.60
C ASP A 49 19.57 -10.95 -8.06
N LYS A 50 20.30 -10.33 -7.15
CA LYS A 50 21.65 -9.78 -7.42
C LYS A 50 22.68 -10.88 -7.77
N TYR A 51 22.33 -12.16 -7.59
CA TYR A 51 23.25 -13.29 -7.63
C TYR A 51 23.03 -14.29 -8.78
N SER A 52 21.91 -14.25 -9.50
CA SER A 52 21.79 -15.04 -10.73
C SER A 52 22.37 -14.25 -11.90
N ASN A 53 23.54 -14.70 -12.36
CA ASN A 53 24.11 -14.34 -13.67
C ASN A 53 23.26 -14.89 -14.84
N SER A 54 21.98 -15.19 -14.62
CA SER A 54 21.14 -15.97 -15.52
C SER A 54 19.69 -15.49 -15.52
N GLY A 55 19.43 -14.18 -15.36
CA GLY A 55 18.17 -13.53 -15.73
C GLY A 55 16.88 -14.28 -15.34
N GLY A 56 16.89 -14.99 -14.21
CA GLY A 56 15.85 -15.94 -13.87
C GLY A 56 14.78 -15.30 -13.01
N SER A 57 13.50 -15.45 -13.39
CA SER A 57 12.39 -15.22 -12.48
C SER A 57 12.44 -16.29 -11.39
N TYR A 58 12.59 -15.90 -10.12
CA TYR A 58 12.46 -16.83 -9.00
C TYR A 58 11.03 -16.77 -8.46
N THR A 59 10.51 -17.93 -8.06
CA THR A 59 9.20 -18.03 -7.40
C THR A 59 9.43 -18.33 -5.93
N ILE A 60 8.98 -17.44 -5.05
CA ILE A 60 8.86 -17.74 -3.62
C ILE A 60 7.50 -18.37 -3.40
N MET A 61 7.45 -19.55 -2.79
CA MET A 61 6.25 -20.06 -2.16
C MET A 61 6.26 -19.56 -0.72
N THR A 62 5.27 -18.75 -0.30
CA THR A 62 5.22 -18.30 1.08
C THR A 62 4.91 -19.44 2.04
N ASP A 63 5.53 -19.38 3.21
CA ASP A 63 5.16 -20.17 4.37
C ASP A 63 4.47 -19.27 5.39
N GLY A 64 3.16 -19.43 5.56
CA GLY A 64 2.30 -18.61 6.40
C GLY A 64 1.71 -17.38 5.70
N THR A 65 0.87 -16.66 6.44
CA THR A 65 0.21 -15.42 5.99
C THR A 65 1.09 -14.21 6.27
N TRP A 66 1.31 -13.37 5.24
CA TRP A 66 2.24 -12.23 5.33
C TRP A 66 1.62 -10.94 4.85
N THR A 67 2.00 -9.83 5.48
CA THR A 67 1.66 -8.48 5.02
C THR A 67 2.90 -7.84 4.39
N LEU A 68 2.80 -7.48 3.12
CA LEU A 68 3.88 -6.89 2.33
C LEU A 68 3.54 -5.44 1.98
N THR A 69 4.58 -4.63 1.76
CA THR A 69 4.41 -3.26 1.28
C THR A 69 4.07 -3.30 -0.21
N CYS A 70 2.99 -2.62 -0.60
CA CYS A 70 2.62 -2.50 -2.00
C CYS A 70 3.22 -1.23 -2.59
N VAL A 71 3.95 -1.38 -3.69
CA VAL A 71 4.66 -0.29 -4.38
C VAL A 71 4.05 0.03 -5.75
N GLY A 72 3.03 -0.73 -6.16
CA GLY A 72 2.28 -0.51 -7.39
C GLY A 72 1.25 -1.60 -7.61
N GLU A 73 0.25 -1.31 -8.42
CA GLU A 73 -0.76 -2.27 -8.88
C GLU A 73 -0.95 -2.07 -10.38
N SER A 74 -1.14 -3.18 -11.10
CA SER A 74 -1.47 -3.17 -12.52
C SER A 74 -2.15 -4.47 -12.90
N ASN A 75 -3.31 -4.38 -13.56
CA ASN A 75 -4.07 -5.53 -14.06
C ASN A 75 -4.36 -6.58 -12.98
N GLY A 76 -4.62 -6.15 -11.74
CA GLY A 76 -4.86 -7.04 -10.59
C GLY A 76 -3.62 -7.75 -10.07
N TYR A 77 -2.43 -7.31 -10.46
CA TYR A 77 -1.16 -7.73 -9.88
C TYR A 77 -0.58 -6.62 -9.02
N TYR A 78 -0.08 -6.99 -7.85
CA TYR A 78 0.57 -6.08 -6.91
C TYR A 78 2.07 -6.27 -6.98
N ALA A 79 2.77 -5.17 -7.22
CA ALA A 79 4.21 -5.08 -7.01
C ALA A 79 4.45 -4.90 -5.51
N VAL A 80 5.21 -5.80 -4.89
CA VAL A 80 5.39 -5.88 -3.44
C VAL A 80 6.85 -5.92 -3.04
N THR A 81 7.12 -5.41 -1.84
CA THR A 81 8.42 -5.49 -1.17
C THR A 81 8.25 -5.77 0.31
N GLY A 82 9.23 -6.41 0.94
CA GLY A 82 9.19 -6.73 2.37
C GLY A 82 9.93 -8.01 2.71
N LYS A 83 9.51 -8.65 3.80
CA LYS A 83 10.05 -9.93 4.25
C LYS A 83 8.91 -10.92 4.41
N CYS A 84 9.14 -12.15 3.98
CA CYS A 84 8.26 -13.28 4.25
C CYS A 84 9.09 -14.55 4.44
N ASN A 85 8.55 -15.56 5.08
CA ASN A 85 9.18 -16.87 5.08
C ASN A 85 8.92 -17.58 3.74
N GLN A 86 9.93 -18.28 3.27
CA GLN A 86 9.87 -19.08 2.05
C GLN A 86 9.85 -20.56 2.39
N ARG A 87 8.94 -21.29 1.76
CA ARG A 87 8.98 -22.75 1.73
C ARG A 87 9.99 -23.21 0.69
N MET A 88 11.07 -23.85 1.13
CA MET A 88 12.10 -24.38 0.24
C MET A 88 11.75 -25.83 -0.15
N PRO A 89 11.73 -26.18 -1.45
CA PRO A 89 11.32 -27.53 -1.88
C PRO A 89 12.32 -28.64 -1.52
N PHE A 90 13.52 -28.31 -1.00
CA PHE A 90 14.61 -29.28 -0.79
C PHE A 90 15.30 -29.19 0.58
N THR A 91 14.81 -28.35 1.49
CA THR A 91 15.38 -28.20 2.85
C THR A 91 14.29 -27.85 3.84
N ASP A 92 14.28 -28.49 5.02
CA ASP A 92 13.38 -28.17 6.15
C ASP A 92 13.72 -26.84 6.86
N ASP A 93 14.59 -26.03 6.26
CA ASP A 93 14.92 -24.70 6.76
C ASP A 93 13.92 -23.68 6.22
N ASP A 94 12.98 -23.24 7.06
CA ASP A 94 12.24 -22.00 6.82
C ASP A 94 13.21 -20.83 6.90
N LYS A 95 13.62 -20.31 5.73
CA LYS A 95 14.46 -19.10 5.67
C LYS A 95 13.58 -17.89 5.40
N SER A 96 13.77 -16.86 6.22
CA SER A 96 13.21 -15.54 5.91
C SER A 96 13.80 -15.05 4.59
N ALA A 97 12.94 -14.88 3.59
CA ALA A 97 13.28 -14.32 2.30
C ALA A 97 13.04 -12.80 2.31
N ASN A 98 13.98 -12.06 1.74
CA ASN A 98 13.78 -10.64 1.44
C ASN A 98 13.16 -10.54 0.05
N VAL A 99 11.93 -10.01 -0.01
CA VAL A 99 11.25 -9.66 -1.25
C VAL A 99 11.69 -8.25 -1.62
N TYR A 100 12.69 -8.12 -2.49
CA TYR A 100 13.15 -6.81 -2.94
C TYR A 100 12.13 -6.15 -3.87
N LEU A 101 11.73 -6.85 -4.93
CA LEU A 101 10.62 -6.51 -5.80
C LEU A 101 9.98 -7.80 -6.32
N GLY A 102 8.79 -8.10 -5.84
CA GLY A 102 8.01 -9.25 -6.23
C GLY A 102 6.68 -8.85 -6.85
N VAL A 103 6.08 -9.75 -7.61
CA VAL A 103 4.74 -9.59 -8.16
C VAL A 103 3.86 -10.70 -7.61
N VAL A 104 2.68 -10.33 -7.11
CA VAL A 104 1.68 -11.26 -6.58
C VAL A 104 0.30 -10.92 -7.13
N LYS A 105 -0.53 -11.93 -7.35
CA LYS A 105 -1.92 -11.77 -7.78
C LYS A 105 -2.91 -12.04 -6.64
N ASP A 106 -2.68 -13.13 -5.92
CA ASP A 106 -3.62 -13.64 -4.93
C ASP A 106 -3.40 -12.94 -3.58
N VAL A 107 -4.07 -11.80 -3.41
CA VAL A 107 -4.11 -11.01 -2.18
C VAL A 107 -5.43 -11.26 -1.46
N ILE A 108 -5.36 -11.54 -0.16
CA ILE A 108 -6.55 -11.80 0.67
C ILE A 108 -7.12 -10.54 1.33
N SER A 109 -6.30 -9.50 1.49
CA SER A 109 -6.78 -8.19 1.95
C SER A 109 -5.85 -7.06 1.54
N GLU A 110 -6.45 -5.91 1.25
CA GLU A 110 -5.74 -4.67 0.96
C GLU A 110 -5.87 -3.69 2.13
N ASN A 111 -4.80 -2.97 2.42
CA ASN A 111 -4.81 -1.86 3.35
C ASN A 111 -4.35 -0.60 2.62
N TRP A 112 -5.32 0.24 2.27
CA TRP A 112 -5.11 1.52 1.60
C TRP A 112 -4.52 2.60 2.52
N GLY A 113 -4.44 2.31 3.82
CA GLY A 113 -4.06 3.30 4.82
C GLY A 113 -5.11 4.41 4.93
N GLY A 114 -4.74 5.47 5.66
CA GLY A 114 -5.63 6.57 5.96
C GLY A 114 -5.29 7.17 7.32
N LYS A 115 -5.30 8.51 7.42
CA LYS A 115 -5.14 9.16 8.71
C LYS A 115 -6.46 9.07 9.47
N ASN A 116 -6.40 8.59 10.73
CA ASN A 116 -7.47 8.68 11.73
C ASN A 116 -7.79 10.14 12.15
N LEU A 117 -7.67 11.11 11.23
CA LEU A 117 -7.87 12.53 11.49
C LEU A 117 -9.31 12.81 11.94
N LEU A 118 -10.30 12.13 11.36
CA LEU A 118 -11.71 12.28 11.77
C LEU A 118 -11.99 11.70 13.16
N ILE A 119 -11.33 10.60 13.54
CA ILE A 119 -11.47 10.03 14.88
C ILE A 119 -10.83 10.95 15.92
N ARG A 120 -9.62 11.48 15.65
CA ARG A 120 -8.96 12.44 16.54
C ARG A 120 -9.73 13.76 16.64
N LEU A 121 -10.31 14.23 15.52
CA LEU A 121 -11.18 15.41 15.49
C LEU A 121 -12.46 15.15 16.31
N CYS A 122 -13.11 13.99 16.14
CA CYS A 122 -14.28 13.59 16.94
C CYS A 122 -13.95 13.45 18.43
N GLN A 123 -12.79 12.88 18.77
CA GLN A 123 -12.32 12.80 20.16
C GLN A 123 -12.05 14.19 20.75
N ALA A 124 -11.46 15.10 19.97
CA ALA A 124 -11.26 16.49 20.38
C ALA A 124 -12.60 17.22 20.60
N PHE A 125 -13.59 17.05 19.71
CA PHE A 125 -14.93 17.61 19.89
C PHE A 125 -15.67 17.02 21.10
N LYS A 126 -15.55 15.71 21.35
CA LYS A 126 -16.10 15.08 22.56
C LYS A 126 -15.44 15.62 23.84
N ALA A 127 -14.13 15.85 23.83
CA ALA A 127 -13.42 16.42 24.98
C ALA A 127 -13.80 17.89 25.24
N LEU A 128 -14.11 18.67 24.20
CA LEU A 128 -14.59 20.06 24.33
C LEU A 128 -16.02 20.13 24.86
N THR A 129 -16.91 19.27 24.36
CA THR A 129 -18.33 19.24 24.77
C THR A 129 -18.52 18.59 26.15
N GLY A 130 -17.70 17.61 26.53
CA GLY A 130 -17.71 17.01 27.87
C GLY A 130 -17.22 17.94 28.99
N LYS A 131 -16.47 19.01 28.65
CA LYS A 131 -16.05 20.04 29.61
C LYS A 131 -17.07 21.17 29.79
N ALA A 132 -18.07 21.28 28.91
CA ALA A 132 -19.08 22.32 28.97
C ALA A 132 -20.29 21.98 29.87
N VAL A 133 -20.38 20.75 30.39
CA VAL A 133 -21.49 20.27 31.26
C VAL A 133 -21.00 19.93 32.67
N SER A 134 -20.16 20.79 33.25
CA SER A 134 -19.88 20.78 34.70
C SER A 134 -19.95 22.20 35.22
N VAL A 135 -21.17 22.75 35.22
CA VAL A 135 -21.55 23.89 36.06
C VAL A 135 -22.82 23.48 36.79
N CYS A 136 -22.64 22.94 37.98
CA CYS A 136 -23.62 22.90 39.07
C CYS A 136 -22.84 23.27 40.34
#